data_AF-A0A7C4B4T7-F1
#
_entry.id   AF-A0A7C4B4T7-F1
#
_cell.length_a   1.000
_cell.length_b   1.000
_cell.length_c   1.000
_cell.angle_alpha   90.00
_cell.angle_beta   90.00
_cell.angle_gamma   90.00
#
_symmetry.space_group_name_H-M   'P 1'
#
loop_
_entity.id
_entity.type
_entity.pdbx_description
1 polymer ?
#
loop_
_entity_poly.entity_id
_entity_poly.type
_entity_poly.pdbx_seq_one_letter_code
_entity_poly.pdbx_strand_id
1 'polypeptide(L)'
;MGVVYSGEDYITIAWNKYNGTDFVKYEIFIEESNSTSQKISVANITDVNITKYTITNLRGDTHYNITLRLYFGNLFVEQTVGASTRNKIPGFTLAEAVILLVIIALATTILRQHKKRR
;
A
#
# COMPACT_ATOMS: atom_id res chain seq x y z
N MET A 1 -12.27 10.86 -6.32
CA MET A 1 -11.48 9.68 -5.95
C MET A 1 -10.62 10.06 -4.75
N GLY A 2 -10.41 9.13 -3.83
CA GLY A 2 -9.51 9.27 -2.70
C GLY A 2 -8.91 7.93 -2.27
N VAL A 3 -7.85 8.01 -1.48
CA VAL A 3 -7.23 6.87 -0.80
C VAL A 3 -8.02 6.60 0.47
N VAL A 4 -8.41 5.34 0.68
CA VAL A 4 -9.17 4.94 1.88
C VAL A 4 -8.29 4.19 2.86
N TYR A 5 -7.44 3.28 2.36
CA TYR A 5 -6.51 2.50 3.17
C TYR A 5 -5.18 2.32 2.44
N SER A 6 -4.08 2.21 3.18
CA SER A 6 -2.82 1.69 2.69
C SER A 6 -2.18 0.72 3.69
N GLY A 7 -1.59 -0.34 3.16
CA GLY A 7 -0.81 -1.33 3.87
C GLY A 7 0.65 -1.31 3.45
N GLU A 8 1.38 -2.34 3.85
CA GLU A 8 2.78 -2.52 3.46
C GLU A 8 2.93 -2.85 1.96
N ASP A 9 1.94 -3.51 1.36
CA ASP A 9 1.97 -3.99 -0.02
C ASP A 9 0.66 -3.78 -0.77
N TYR A 10 -0.24 -2.95 -0.22
CA TYR A 10 -1.52 -2.65 -0.84
C TYR A 10 -1.96 -1.21 -0.65
N ILE A 11 -2.75 -0.71 -1.59
CA ILE A 11 -3.44 0.57 -1.50
C ILE A 11 -4.88 0.38 -1.96
N THR A 12 -5.84 0.85 -1.16
CA THR A 12 -7.26 0.84 -1.48
C THR A 12 -7.73 2.25 -1.81
N ILE A 13 -8.28 2.42 -3.01
CA ILE A 13 -8.92 3.66 -3.46
C ILE A 13 -10.43 3.50 -3.55
N ALA A 14 -11.14 4.62 -3.44
CA ALA A 14 -12.56 4.70 -3.69
C ALA A 14 -12.90 5.97 -4.48
N TRP A 15 -14.00 5.93 -5.22
CA TRP A 15 -14.48 7.04 -6.04
C TRP A 15 -16.00 7.13 -6.01
N ASN A 16 -16.54 8.23 -6.52
CA ASN A 16 -17.98 8.40 -6.63
C ASN A 16 -18.49 7.61 -7.84
N LYS A 17 -19.63 6.93 -7.69
CA LYS A 17 -20.34 6.29 -8.80
C LYS A 17 -20.67 7.32 -9.89
N TYR A 18 -20.51 6.92 -11.14
CA TYR A 18 -20.99 7.67 -12.29
C TYR A 18 -22.50 7.44 -12.45
N ASN A 19 -23.26 8.51 -12.62
CA ASN A 19 -24.73 8.46 -12.68
C ASN A 19 -25.30 8.67 -14.09
N GLY A 20 -24.44 8.82 -15.12
CA GLY A 20 -24.88 8.87 -16.51
C GLY A 20 -25.25 7.49 -17.05
N THR A 21 -25.93 7.48 -18.20
CA THR A 21 -26.46 6.26 -18.85
C THR A 21 -25.52 5.66 -19.88
N ASP A 22 -24.44 6.37 -20.22
CA ASP A 22 -23.44 6.03 -21.24
C ASP A 22 -22.14 5.50 -20.64
N PHE A 23 -22.20 4.97 -19.41
CA PHE A 23 -21.06 4.34 -18.76
C PHE A 23 -20.48 3.21 -19.61
N VAL A 24 -19.16 3.21 -19.80
CA VAL A 24 -18.44 2.14 -20.49
C VAL A 24 -17.63 1.31 -19.50
N LYS A 25 -16.70 1.95 -18.78
CA LYS A 25 -15.86 1.29 -17.78
C LYS A 25 -15.13 2.29 -16.89
N TYR A 26 -14.68 1.80 -15.74
CA TYR A 26 -13.55 2.37 -15.03
C TYR A 26 -12.28 1.59 -15.38
N GLU A 27 -11.17 2.28 -15.57
CA GLU A 27 -9.85 1.68 -15.71
C GLU A 27 -8.90 2.32 -14.70
N ILE A 28 -8.16 1.48 -13.97
CA ILE A 28 -7.25 1.94 -12.92
C ILE A 28 -5.83 1.69 -13.40
N PHE A 29 -5.02 2.72 -13.31
CA PHE A 29 -3.61 2.69 -13.61
C PHE A 29 -2.79 3.02 -12.37
N ILE A 30 -1.58 2.48 -12.29
CA ILE A 30 -0.61 2.79 -11.25
C ILE A 30 0.79 3.00 -11.84
N GLU A 31 1.54 3.91 -11.25
CA GLU A 31 2.97 4.11 -11.51
C GLU A 31 3.68 4.47 -10.20
N GLU A 32 4.92 4.03 -10.01
CA GLU A 32 5.78 4.56 -8.95
C GLU A 32 6.12 6.01 -9.27
N SER A 33 5.93 6.93 -8.32
CA SER A 33 6.04 8.38 -8.60
C SER A 33 7.45 8.84 -9.01
N ASN A 34 8.48 8.06 -8.67
CA ASN A 34 9.87 8.33 -9.03
C ASN A 34 10.34 7.54 -10.27
N SER A 35 9.43 6.82 -10.93
CA SER A 35 9.77 6.00 -12.09
C SER A 35 9.55 6.76 -13.39
N THR A 36 10.41 6.53 -14.36
CA THR A 36 10.22 6.93 -15.76
C THR A 36 9.41 5.90 -16.56
N SER A 37 8.96 4.83 -15.90
CA SER A 37 8.19 3.76 -16.53
C SER A 37 6.77 4.21 -16.87
N GLN A 38 6.17 3.57 -17.86
CA GLN A 38 4.76 3.78 -18.19
C GLN A 38 3.83 3.30 -17.07
N LYS A 39 2.69 3.99 -16.95
CA LYS A 39 1.55 3.58 -16.14
C LYS A 39 1.09 2.17 -16.51
N ILE A 40 0.86 1.34 -15.50
CA ILE A 40 0.40 -0.05 -15.67
C ILE A 40 -1.11 -0.10 -15.39
N SER A 41 -1.89 -0.69 -16.31
CA SER A 41 -3.32 -0.96 -16.08
C SER A 41 -3.47 -2.14 -15.11
N VAL A 42 -4.11 -1.90 -13.96
CA VAL A 42 -4.28 -2.90 -12.89
C VAL A 42 -5.73 -3.33 -12.68
N ALA A 43 -6.69 -2.64 -13.29
CA ALA A 43 -8.09 -3.04 -13.27
C ALA A 43 -8.85 -2.46 -14.47
N ASN A 44 -9.77 -3.25 -15.01
CA ASN A 44 -10.80 -2.83 -15.94
C ASN A 44 -12.15 -3.28 -15.38
N ILE A 45 -13.03 -2.33 -15.04
CA ILE A 45 -14.25 -2.55 -14.29
C ILE A 45 -15.44 -2.05 -15.12
N THR A 46 -16.27 -2.98 -15.60
CA THR A 46 -17.44 -2.70 -16.45
C THR A 46 -18.77 -2.63 -15.68
N ASP A 47 -18.76 -2.84 -14.36
CA ASP A 47 -19.90 -2.59 -13.48
C ASP A 47 -19.76 -1.23 -12.82
N VAL A 48 -20.68 -0.31 -13.15
CA VAL A 48 -20.72 1.06 -12.63
C VAL A 48 -20.93 1.12 -11.10
N ASN A 49 -21.45 0.06 -10.49
CA ASN A 49 -21.67 -0.01 -9.04
C ASN A 49 -20.40 -0.30 -8.25
N ILE A 50 -19.33 -0.76 -8.90
CA ILE A 50 -18.05 -0.98 -8.25
C ILE A 50 -17.30 0.36 -8.16
N THR A 51 -17.18 0.86 -6.94
CA THR A 51 -16.62 2.19 -6.63
C THR A 51 -15.41 2.15 -5.70
N LYS A 52 -14.84 0.97 -5.50
CA LYS A 52 -13.71 0.70 -4.62
C LYS A 52 -12.83 -0.39 -5.21
N TYR A 53 -11.52 -0.22 -5.13
CA TYR A 53 -10.56 -1.21 -5.60
C TYR A 53 -9.31 -1.24 -4.71
N THR A 54 -8.75 -2.43 -4.50
CA THR A 54 -7.51 -2.63 -3.75
C THR A 54 -6.45 -3.15 -4.69
N ILE A 55 -5.40 -2.35 -4.86
CA ILE A 55 -4.20 -2.70 -5.60
C ILE A 55 -3.27 -3.40 -4.61
N THR A 56 -2.80 -4.60 -4.95
CA THR A 56 -1.97 -5.45 -4.09
C THR A 56 -0.61 -5.71 -4.74
N ASN A 57 0.28 -6.44 -4.06
CA ASN A 57 1.63 -6.78 -4.52
C ASN A 57 2.48 -5.54 -4.83
N LEU A 58 2.26 -4.46 -4.07
CA LEU A 58 3.05 -3.23 -4.17
C LEU A 58 4.33 -3.37 -3.34
N ARG A 59 5.35 -2.60 -3.71
CA ARG A 59 6.57 -2.50 -2.91
C ARG A 59 6.26 -1.68 -1.66
N GLY A 60 6.73 -2.13 -0.50
CA GLY A 60 6.68 -1.36 0.74
C GLY A 60 7.51 -0.08 0.66
N ASP A 61 7.17 0.87 1.53
CA ASP A 61 7.85 2.17 1.62
C ASP A 61 7.99 2.89 0.26
N THR A 62 6.97 2.80 -0.59
CA THR A 62 7.02 3.31 -1.96
C THR A 62 5.83 4.22 -2.24
N HIS A 63 6.11 5.37 -2.86
CA HIS A 63 5.09 6.32 -3.31
C HIS A 63 4.63 5.98 -4.73
N TYR A 64 3.31 5.95 -4.91
CA TYR A 64 2.64 5.65 -6.15
C TYR A 64 1.67 6.77 -6.55
N ASN A 65 1.58 7.02 -7.85
CA ASN A 65 0.47 7.76 -8.43
C ASN A 65 -0.55 6.75 -8.97
N ILE A 66 -1.80 6.90 -8.55
CA ILE A 66 -2.91 6.03 -8.97
C ILE A 66 -3.88 6.87 -9.78
N THR A 67 -4.08 6.51 -11.05
CA THR A 67 -5.00 7.18 -11.97
C THR A 67 -6.24 6.34 -12.19
N LEU A 68 -7.41 6.89 -11.92
CA LEU A 68 -8.69 6.34 -12.35
C LEU A 68 -9.14 7.05 -13.61
N ARG A 69 -9.41 6.28 -14.67
CA ARG A 69 -10.02 6.76 -15.90
C ARG A 69 -11.45 6.24 -16.01
N LEU A 70 -12.41 7.15 -16.06
CA LEU A 70 -13.81 6.84 -16.35
C LEU A 70 -14.04 7.03 -17.84
N TYR A 71 -14.47 5.98 -18.53
CA TYR A 71 -14.89 6.03 -19.92
C TYR A 71 -16.42 6.09 -20.00
N PHE A 72 -16.93 7.01 -20.81
CA PHE A 72 -18.36 7.21 -21.07
C PHE A 72 -18.55 7.60 -22.54
N GLY A 73 -19.43 6.90 -23.24
CA GLY A 73 -19.51 6.94 -24.69
C GLY A 73 -18.12 6.74 -25.34
N ASN A 74 -17.67 7.72 -26.13
CA ASN A 74 -16.35 7.74 -26.78
C ASN A 74 -15.33 8.65 -26.07
N LEU A 75 -15.67 9.14 -24.87
CA LEU A 75 -14.86 10.08 -24.11
C LEU A 75 -14.31 9.41 -22.84
N PHE A 76 -13.35 10.08 -22.23
CA PHE A 76 -12.92 9.74 -20.88
C PHE A 76 -12.56 10.99 -20.09
N VAL A 77 -12.66 10.85 -18.77
CA VAL A 77 -12.04 11.76 -17.79
C VAL A 77 -11.15 10.97 -16.87
N GLU A 78 -10.12 11.61 -16.34
CA GLU A 78 -9.22 10.97 -15.39
C GLU A 78 -8.99 11.81 -14.14
N GLN A 79 -8.75 11.10 -13.04
CA GLN A 79 -8.34 11.68 -11.76
C GLN A 79 -7.16 10.89 -11.22
N THR A 80 -6.17 11.59 -10.67
CA THR A 80 -4.99 10.97 -10.06
C THR A 80 -4.90 11.30 -8.59
N VAL A 81 -4.51 10.33 -7.77
CA VAL A 81 -4.17 10.51 -6.35
C VAL A 81 -2.80 9.92 -6.07
N GLY A 82 -2.00 10.60 -5.25
CA GLY A 82 -0.75 10.08 -4.72
C GLY A 82 -0.99 9.31 -3.43
N ALA A 83 -0.28 8.20 -3.24
CA ALA A 83 -0.41 7.35 -2.05
C ALA A 83 0.89 6.58 -1.80
N SER A 84 1.26 6.40 -0.53
CA SER A 84 2.41 5.57 -0.16
C SER A 84 1.96 4.28 0.51
N THR A 85 2.63 3.18 0.18
CA THR A 85 2.62 2.00 1.03
C THR A 85 3.37 2.29 2.32
N ARG A 86 3.02 1.57 3.38
CA ARG A 86 3.70 1.67 4.67
C ARG A 86 5.05 0.96 4.59
N ASN A 87 5.96 1.38 5.45
CA ASN A 87 7.23 0.69 5.59
C ASN A 87 6.96 -0.72 6.12
N LYS A 88 7.55 -1.73 5.47
CA LYS A 88 7.44 -3.11 5.92
C LYS A 88 8.25 -3.20 7.19
N ILE A 89 7.58 -3.29 8.34
CA ILE A 89 8.30 -3.55 9.59
C ILE A 89 8.79 -4.99 9.44
N PRO A 90 10.11 -5.27 9.40
CA PRO A 90 10.57 -6.64 9.42
C PRO A 90 9.99 -7.27 10.68
N GLY A 91 9.03 -8.17 10.49
CA GLY A 91 8.41 -8.86 11.60
C GLY A 91 9.51 -9.57 12.35
N PHE A 92 9.71 -9.25 13.63
CA PHE A 92 10.57 -10.05 14.48
C PHE A 92 10.07 -11.48 14.41
N THR A 93 10.87 -12.35 13.80
CA THR A 93 10.60 -13.78 13.87
C THR A 93 10.66 -14.20 15.34
N LEU A 94 9.98 -15.29 15.70
CA LEU A 94 10.08 -15.84 17.06
C LEU A 94 11.56 -16.11 17.43
N ALA A 95 12.39 -16.47 16.45
CA ALA A 95 13.82 -16.63 16.62
C ALA A 95 14.53 -15.32 16.98
N GLU A 96 14.26 -14.22 16.27
CA GLU A 96 14.85 -12.91 16.56
C GLU A 96 14.39 -12.35 17.92
N ALA A 97 13.12 -12.57 18.28
CA ALA A 97 12.61 -12.21 19.60
C ALA A 97 13.29 -13.01 20.74
N VAL A 98 13.51 -14.32 20.53
CA VAL A 98 14.24 -15.17 21.48
C VAL A 98 15.70 -14.73 21.62
N ILE A 99 16.38 -14.41 20.51
CA ILE A 99 17.77 -13.91 20.54
C ILE A 99 17.86 -12.63 21.37
N LEU A 100 16.94 -11.68 21.18
CA LEU A 100 16.92 -10.43 21.94
C LEU A 100 16.70 -10.68 23.44
N LEU A 101 15.77 -11.57 23.80
CA LEU A 101 15.53 -11.95 25.20
C LEU A 101 16.76 -12.62 25.84
N VAL A 102 17.48 -13.46 25.10
CA VAL A 102 18.73 -14.09 25.57
C VAL A 102 19.81 -13.03 25.81
N ILE A 103 19.98 -12.06 24.90
CA ILE A 103 20.94 -10.97 25.07
C ILE A 103 20.62 -10.14 26.32
N ILE A 104 19.35 -9.79 26.53
CA ILE A 104 18.89 -9.05 27.72
C ILE A 104 19.14 -9.86 29.00
N ALA A 105 18.83 -11.16 29.00
CA ALA A 105 19.08 -12.04 30.14
C ALA A 105 20.58 -12.17 30.48
N LEU A 106 21.45 -12.27 29.46
CA LEU A 106 22.90 -12.31 29.66
C LEU A 106 23.41 -10.98 30.21
N ALA A 107 23.00 -9.85 29.63
CA ALA A 107 23.42 -8.53 30.09
C ALA A 107 23.03 -8.26 31.54
N THR A 108 21.78 -8.59 31.92
CA THR A 108 21.30 -8.45 33.30
C THR A 108 22.07 -9.36 34.26
N THR A 109 22.42 -10.57 33.84
CA THR A 109 23.23 -11.51 34.63
C THR A 109 24.65 -10.97 34.86
N ILE A 110 25.29 -10.45 33.80
CA ILE A 110 26.63 -9.85 33.87
C ILE A 110 26.64 -8.63 34.80
N LEU A 111 25.66 -7.72 34.63
CA LEU A 111 25.52 -6.54 35.49
C LEU A 111 25.32 -6.92 36.97
N ARG A 112 24.53 -7.96 37.22
CA ARG A 112 24.29 -8.49 38.58
C ARG A 112 25.57 -9.08 39.18
N GLN A 113 26.37 -9.81 38.40
CA GLN A 113 27.66 -10.35 38.87
C GLN A 113 28.67 -9.24 39.17
N HIS A 114 28.73 -8.21 38.32
CA HIS A 114 29.63 -7.07 38.51
C HIS A 114 29.26 -6.23 39.75
N LYS A 115 27.96 -6.06 40.04
CA LYS A 115 27.50 -5.37 41.27
C LYS A 115 27.78 -6.15 42.56
N LYS A 116 27.84 -7.49 42.51
CA LYS A 116 28.11 -8.34 43.68
C LYS A 116 29.60 -8.47 44.02
N ARG A 117 30.49 -8.12 43.09
CA ARG A 117 31.96 -8.20 43.23
C ARG A 117 32.62 -6.87 43.65
N ARG A 118 31.84 -5.81 43.90
CA ARG A 118 32.27 -4.54 44.49
C ARG A 118 31.70 -4.45 45.91
#